data_AF-A0A815H1I8-F1
#
_entry.id   AF-A0A815H1I8-F1
#
_cell.length_a   1.000
_cell.length_b   1.000
_cell.length_c   1.000
_cell.angle_alpha   90.00
_cell.angle_beta   90.00
_cell.angle_gamma   90.00
#
_symmetry.space_group_name_H-M   'P 1'
#
loop_
_entity.id
_entity.type
_entity.pdbx_description
1 polymer ?
#
loop_
_entity_poly.entity_id
_entity_poly.type
_entity_poly.pdbx_seq_one_letter_code
_entity_poly.pdbx_strand_id
1 'polypeptide(L)'
;MNKENIRFYIKVRTALNIQPTIIHNELFTVSGDEAPSFRTIAKWSKFFREGREGIEDEERPGRPITETTFENIEQVHSIINDDPYITIEELQAQTDLSHGTIQRIISDRLNLRKIAARYIPKQLTDSQRAKRVQICKENLAKFESGAWRLCDVVTGDESWFYHT
;
A
#
# COMPACT_ATOMS: atom_id res chain seq x y z
N MET A 1 23.19 -20.94 15.24
CA MET A 1 22.07 -20.84 16.22
C MET A 1 21.25 -19.57 15.91
N ASN A 2 19.90 -19.59 15.94
CA ASN A 2 19.09 -18.40 15.63
C ASN A 2 19.33 -17.28 16.67
N LYS A 3 19.32 -16.01 16.25
CA LYS A 3 19.51 -14.81 17.11
C LYS A 3 18.57 -14.81 18.33
N GLU A 4 17.33 -15.23 18.14
CA GLU A 4 16.31 -15.30 19.20
C GLU A 4 16.64 -16.39 20.21
N ASN A 5 17.10 -17.56 19.77
CA ASN A 5 17.50 -18.66 20.66
C ASN A 5 18.67 -18.25 21.55
N ILE A 6 19.64 -17.51 20.99
CA ILE A 6 20.79 -17.01 21.76
C ILE A 6 20.31 -15.97 22.80
N ARG A 7 19.43 -15.03 22.42
CA ARG A 7 18.88 -14.04 23.35
C ARG A 7 18.03 -14.68 24.45
N PHE A 8 17.23 -15.69 24.10
CA PHE A 8 16.47 -16.48 25.07
C PHE A 8 17.40 -17.19 26.06
N TYR A 9 18.47 -17.81 25.57
CA TYR A 9 19.48 -18.43 26.42
C TYR A 9 20.13 -17.42 27.39
N ILE A 10 20.54 -16.26 26.88
CA ILE A 10 21.09 -15.18 27.70
C ILE A 10 20.07 -14.73 28.75
N LYS A 11 18.78 -14.61 28.40
CA LYS A 11 17.70 -14.24 29.33
C LYS A 11 17.59 -15.23 30.48
N VAL A 12 17.50 -16.52 30.17
CA VAL A 12 17.40 -17.59 31.19
C VAL A 12 18.63 -17.59 32.10
N ARG A 13 19.84 -17.54 31.53
CA ARG A 13 21.09 -17.54 32.31
C ARG A 13 21.25 -16.29 33.17
N THR A 14 20.82 -15.13 32.66
CA THR A 14 20.82 -13.87 33.43
C THR A 14 19.84 -13.94 34.60
N ALA A 15 18.66 -14.54 34.42
CA ALA A 15 17.69 -14.76 35.50
C ALA A 15 18.21 -15.70 36.59
N LEU A 16 19.11 -16.62 36.24
CA LEU A 16 19.85 -17.47 37.19
C LEU A 16 21.05 -16.77 37.84
N ASN A 17 21.23 -15.46 37.64
CA ASN A 17 22.35 -14.66 38.16
C ASN A 17 23.74 -15.13 37.68
N ILE A 18 23.80 -15.77 36.52
CA ILE A 18 25.08 -16.20 35.92
C ILE A 18 25.77 -15.00 35.29
N GLN A 19 27.07 -14.86 35.55
CA GLN A 19 27.86 -13.75 35.03
C GLN A 19 27.99 -13.81 33.50
N PRO A 20 27.92 -12.67 32.78
CA PRO A 20 28.02 -12.63 31.31
C PRO A 20 29.28 -13.31 30.74
N THR A 21 30.37 -13.35 31.51
CA THR A 21 31.62 -14.02 31.11
C THR A 21 31.45 -15.53 30.99
N ILE A 22 30.69 -16.14 31.91
CA ILE A 22 30.39 -17.57 31.87
C ILE A 22 29.45 -17.86 30.69
N ILE A 23 28.42 -17.03 30.51
CA ILE A 23 27.47 -17.15 29.39
C ILE A 23 28.21 -17.08 28.04
N HIS A 24 29.18 -16.18 27.91
CA HIS A 24 30.03 -16.07 26.72
C HIS A 24 30.84 -17.34 26.48
N ASN A 25 31.50 -17.86 27.51
CA ASN A 25 32.30 -19.07 27.38
C ASN A 25 31.43 -20.27 26.99
N GLU A 26 30.25 -20.43 27.59
CA GLU A 26 29.31 -21.50 27.24
C GLU A 26 28.84 -21.40 25.78
N LEU A 27 28.46 -20.21 25.34
CA LEU A 27 28.04 -19.98 23.95
C LEU A 27 29.21 -20.17 22.97
N PHE A 28 30.43 -19.76 23.35
CA PHE A 28 31.64 -19.96 22.54
C PHE A 28 32.03 -21.44 22.47
N THR A 29 31.89 -22.22 23.54
CA THR A 29 32.13 -23.67 23.51
C THR A 29 31.19 -24.38 22.54
N VAL A 30 29.94 -23.94 22.43
CA VAL A 30 28.94 -24.56 21.55
C VAL A 30 29.03 -24.07 20.11
N SER A 31 29.29 -22.77 19.88
CA SER A 31 29.17 -22.13 18.56
C SER A 31 30.49 -21.60 17.98
N GLY A 32 31.61 -21.66 18.71
CA GLY A 32 32.91 -21.19 18.24
C GLY A 32 32.87 -19.76 17.73
N ASP A 33 33.41 -19.54 16.52
CA ASP A 33 33.46 -18.23 15.87
C ASP A 33 32.08 -17.66 15.48
N GLU A 34 31.03 -18.50 15.42
CA GLU A 34 29.65 -18.03 15.22
C GLU A 34 29.00 -17.52 16.51
N ALA A 35 29.67 -17.62 17.66
CA ALA A 35 29.15 -17.13 18.92
C ALA A 35 29.06 -15.60 18.95
N PRO A 36 28.06 -15.02 19.64
CA PRO A 36 27.99 -13.57 19.82
C PRO A 36 29.18 -13.08 20.65
N SER A 37 29.70 -11.91 20.28
CA SER A 37 30.72 -11.24 21.07
C SER A 37 30.30 -11.05 22.53
N PHE A 38 31.27 -11.07 23.45
CA PHE A 38 31.05 -10.75 24.86
C PHE A 38 30.28 -9.44 25.06
N ARG A 39 30.55 -8.41 24.23
CA ARG A 39 29.87 -7.11 24.29
C ARG A 39 28.37 -7.23 24.02
N THR A 40 27.98 -8.07 23.06
CA THR A 40 26.57 -8.37 22.77
C THR A 40 25.91 -9.06 23.97
N ILE A 41 26.56 -10.06 24.55
CA ILE A 41 26.05 -10.82 25.69
C ILE A 41 25.90 -9.94 26.93
N ALA A 42 26.90 -9.12 27.24
CA ALA A 42 26.86 -8.18 28.35
C ALA A 42 25.74 -7.14 28.19
N LYS A 43 25.53 -6.63 26.97
CA LYS A 43 24.45 -5.69 26.66
C LYS A 43 23.07 -6.31 26.90
N TRP A 44 22.83 -7.52 26.38
CA TRP A 44 21.55 -8.21 26.58
C TRP A 44 21.34 -8.62 28.04
N SER A 45 22.38 -9.10 28.72
CA SER A 45 22.32 -9.41 30.16
C SER A 45 22.05 -8.17 31.02
N LYS A 46 22.48 -6.98 30.57
CA LYS A 46 22.13 -5.71 31.20
C LYS A 46 20.65 -5.39 30.98
N PHE A 47 20.16 -5.45 29.73
CA PHE A 47 18.75 -5.20 29.42
C PHE A 47 17.79 -6.11 30.19
N PHE A 48 18.11 -7.40 30.30
CA PHE A 48 17.29 -8.34 31.07
C PHE A 48 17.31 -8.06 32.57
N ARG A 49 18.44 -7.62 33.14
CA ARG A 49 18.51 -7.15 34.53
C ARG A 49 17.73 -5.86 34.77
N GLU A 50 17.66 -4.99 33.76
CA GLU A 50 16.89 -3.75 33.78
C GLU A 50 15.40 -3.96 33.50
N GLY A 51 14.94 -5.21 33.36
CA GLY A 51 13.52 -5.56 33.27
C GLY A 51 12.95 -5.68 31.85
N ARG A 52 13.79 -5.67 30.80
CA ARG A 52 13.31 -5.95 29.43
C ARG A 52 12.84 -7.41 29.34
N GLU A 53 11.63 -7.66 28.88
CA GLU A 53 11.13 -9.03 28.69
C GLU A 53 11.28 -9.56 27.26
N GLY A 54 11.22 -8.67 26.26
CA GLY A 54 11.26 -9.04 24.85
C GLY A 54 12.66 -9.46 24.38
N ILE A 55 12.74 -10.59 23.66
CA ILE A 55 13.94 -11.08 22.97
C ILE A 55 14.05 -10.56 21.53
N GLU A 56 12.97 -10.02 20.99
CA GLU A 56 12.92 -9.47 19.64
C GLU A 56 13.64 -8.11 19.55
N ASP A 57 14.02 -7.75 18.33
CA ASP A 57 14.51 -6.41 18.05
C ASP A 57 13.36 -5.42 18.24
N GLU A 58 13.63 -4.29 18.89
CA GLU A 58 12.66 -3.20 18.92
C GLU A 58 12.48 -2.62 17.51
N GLU A 59 11.31 -2.02 17.27
CA GLU A 59 11.08 -1.27 16.05
C GLU A 59 12.22 -0.27 15.86
N ARG A 60 12.93 -0.43 14.74
CA ARG A 60 13.99 0.51 14.40
C ARG A 60 13.31 1.79 13.94
N PRO A 61 13.66 2.96 14.49
CA PRO A 61 13.28 4.23 13.88
C PRO A 61 13.87 4.21 12.47
N GLY A 62 13.02 4.01 11.48
CA GLY A 62 13.41 3.99 10.08
C GLY A 62 13.95 5.35 9.64
N ARG A 63 14.28 5.47 8.36
CA ARG A 63 14.57 6.79 7.78
C ARG A 63 13.33 7.68 7.92
N PRO A 64 13.42 8.91 8.47
CA PRO A 64 12.31 9.84 8.47
C PRO A 64 11.84 10.05 7.02
N ILE A 65 10.56 9.82 6.77
CA ILE A 65 9.96 10.13 5.46
C ILE A 65 9.58 11.60 5.50
N THR A 66 10.56 12.48 5.32
CA THR A 66 10.37 13.94 5.37
C THR A 66 9.49 14.49 4.24
N GLU A 67 9.34 13.76 3.13
CA GLU A 67 8.62 14.25 1.94
C GLU A 67 7.15 13.79 1.88
N THR A 68 6.71 12.88 2.76
CA THR A 68 5.31 12.39 2.81
C THR A 68 4.60 12.96 4.03
N THR A 69 4.68 14.28 4.20
CA THR A 69 3.92 15.00 5.23
C THR A 69 2.45 15.05 4.85
N PHE A 70 1.59 15.40 5.81
CA PHE A 70 0.16 15.52 5.57
C PHE A 70 -0.14 16.60 4.52
N GLU A 71 0.59 17.71 4.55
CA GLU A 71 0.46 18.83 3.62
C GLU A 71 0.77 18.39 2.18
N ASN A 72 1.85 17.65 1.97
CA ASN A 72 2.23 17.15 0.64
C ASN A 72 1.22 16.11 0.12
N ILE A 73 0.67 15.27 1.00
CA ILE A 73 -0.38 14.32 0.63
C ILE A 73 -1.63 15.08 0.17
N GLU A 74 -2.09 16.07 0.94
CA GLU A 74 -3.26 16.86 0.57
C GLU A 74 -3.03 17.66 -0.71
N GLN A 75 -1.85 18.24 -0.91
CA GLN A 75 -1.52 18.97 -2.12
C GLN A 75 -1.63 18.07 -3.36
N VAL A 76 -0.99 16.89 -3.35
CA VAL A 76 -1.08 15.91 -4.44
C VAL A 76 -2.53 15.46 -4.65
N HIS A 77 -3.28 15.21 -3.57
CA HIS A 77 -4.67 14.79 -3.65
C HIS A 77 -5.58 15.87 -4.27
N SER A 78 -5.38 17.14 -3.92
CA SER A 78 -6.13 18.26 -4.51
C SER A 78 -5.90 18.34 -6.01
N ILE A 79 -4.65 18.31 -6.45
CA ILE A 79 -4.30 18.43 -7.88
C ILE A 79 -4.92 17.28 -8.69
N ILE A 80 -4.90 16.05 -8.16
CA ILE A 80 -5.50 14.88 -8.82
C ILE A 80 -7.03 14.99 -8.89
N ASN A 81 -7.69 15.56 -7.88
CA ASN A 81 -9.14 15.76 -7.91
C ASN A 81 -9.56 16.85 -8.90
N ASP A 82 -8.72 17.87 -9.08
CA ASP A 82 -8.93 18.93 -10.06
C ASP A 82 -8.73 18.43 -11.50
N ASP A 83 -7.67 17.64 -11.73
CA ASP A 83 -7.43 16.96 -13.01
C ASP A 83 -7.04 15.47 -12.82
N PRO A 84 -8.01 14.55 -12.99
CA PRO A 84 -7.75 13.11 -12.91
C PRO A 84 -6.82 12.55 -14.00
N TYR A 85 -6.50 13.33 -15.03
CA TYR A 85 -5.64 12.93 -16.14
C TYR A 85 -4.19 13.41 -16.00
N ILE A 86 -3.87 14.13 -14.92
CA ILE A 86 -2.56 14.70 -14.69
C ILE A 86 -1.46 13.63 -14.67
N THR A 87 -0.32 13.96 -15.27
CA THR A 87 0.87 13.11 -15.29
C THR A 87 1.70 13.27 -14.01
N ILE A 88 2.58 12.30 -13.74
CA ILE A 88 3.48 12.41 -12.59
C ILE A 88 4.46 13.56 -12.80
N GLU A 89 4.91 13.78 -14.04
CA GLU A 89 5.80 14.88 -14.41
C GLU A 89 5.18 16.25 -14.14
N GLU A 90 3.90 16.42 -14.44
CA GLU A 90 3.15 17.65 -14.11
C GLU A 90 2.95 17.81 -12.60
N LEU A 91 2.66 16.73 -11.88
CA LEU A 91 2.62 16.76 -10.41
C LEU A 91 3.95 17.15 -9.79
N GLN A 92 5.07 16.67 -10.34
CA GLN A 92 6.41 17.07 -9.90
C GLN A 92 6.62 18.57 -10.07
N ALA A 93 6.25 19.13 -11.23
CA ALA A 93 6.39 20.55 -11.52
C ALA A 93 5.52 21.44 -10.61
N GLN A 94 4.40 20.93 -10.08
CA GLN A 94 3.50 21.69 -9.21
C GLN A 94 3.78 21.53 -7.71
N THR A 95 4.44 20.45 -7.31
CA THR A 95 4.64 20.11 -5.88
C THR A 95 6.10 20.14 -5.44
N ASP A 96 7.04 20.25 -6.37
CA ASP A 96 8.50 20.11 -6.15
C ASP A 96 8.90 18.78 -5.50
N LEU A 97 8.01 17.78 -5.52
CA LEU A 97 8.27 16.45 -4.98
C LEU A 97 8.99 15.57 -6.00
N SER A 98 9.78 14.61 -5.51
CA SER A 98 10.37 13.60 -6.38
C SER A 98 9.30 12.65 -6.94
N HIS A 99 9.53 12.14 -8.15
CA HIS A 99 8.66 11.16 -8.81
C HIS A 99 8.32 9.98 -7.89
N GLY A 100 9.32 9.44 -7.18
CA GLY A 100 9.14 8.29 -6.28
C GLY A 100 8.36 8.62 -5.02
N THR A 101 8.36 9.88 -4.58
CA THR A 101 7.52 10.34 -3.48
C THR A 101 6.07 10.48 -3.94
N ILE A 102 5.82 11.12 -5.08
CA ILE A 102 4.46 11.24 -5.66
C ILE A 102 3.86 9.86 -5.91
N GLN A 103 4.64 8.94 -6.49
CA GLN A 103 4.16 7.57 -6.73
C GLN A 103 3.72 6.88 -5.43
N ARG A 104 4.50 7.01 -4.35
CA ARG A 104 4.13 6.49 -3.02
C ARG A 104 2.93 7.19 -2.41
N ILE A 105 2.79 8.50 -2.60
CA ILE A 105 1.61 9.22 -2.13
C ILE A 105 0.36 8.66 -2.84
N ILE A 106 0.41 8.53 -4.17
CA ILE A 106 -0.70 8.00 -4.97
C ILE A 106 -1.04 6.56 -4.55
N SER A 107 -0.05 5.65 -4.49
CA SER A 107 -0.31 4.24 -4.22
C SER A 107 -0.55 3.92 -2.75
N ASP A 108 0.31 4.41 -1.85
CA ASP A 108 0.37 3.92 -0.47
C ASP A 108 -0.43 4.80 0.50
N ARG A 109 -0.59 6.10 0.18
CA ARG A 109 -1.31 7.06 1.05
C ARG A 109 -2.73 7.31 0.58
N LEU A 110 -2.92 7.53 -0.72
CA LEU A 110 -4.24 7.80 -1.32
C LEU A 110 -4.93 6.53 -1.83
N ASN A 111 -4.18 5.43 -1.97
CA ASN A 111 -4.68 4.15 -2.45
C ASN A 111 -5.34 4.24 -3.84
N LEU A 112 -4.77 5.10 -4.69
CA LEU A 112 -5.22 5.35 -6.05
C LEU A 112 -4.42 4.49 -7.05
N ARG A 113 -5.05 4.22 -8.19
CA ARG A 113 -4.41 3.51 -9.31
C ARG A 113 -4.75 4.18 -10.63
N LYS A 114 -3.79 4.16 -11.56
CA LYS A 114 -4.03 4.58 -12.94
C LYS A 114 -5.01 3.62 -13.62
N ILE A 115 -6.05 4.16 -14.22
CA ILE A 115 -7.00 3.42 -15.07
C ILE A 115 -6.94 4.02 -16.47
N ALA A 116 -6.78 3.18 -17.49
CA ALA A 116 -6.82 3.64 -18.86
C ALA A 116 -8.22 4.18 -19.21
N ALA A 117 -8.26 5.35 -19.85
CA ALA A 117 -9.51 5.94 -20.33
C ALA A 117 -10.21 4.97 -21.30
N ARG A 118 -11.54 4.89 -21.21
CA ARG A 118 -12.35 4.11 -22.15
C ARG A 118 -12.67 4.96 -23.37
N TYR A 119 -12.60 4.36 -24.56
CA TYR A 119 -13.04 5.01 -25.78
C TYR A 119 -14.54 5.30 -25.71
N ILE A 120 -14.92 6.56 -25.97
CA ILE A 120 -16.32 6.99 -26.03
C ILE A 120 -16.64 7.22 -27.52
N PRO A 121 -17.60 6.48 -28.11
CA PRO A 121 -17.90 6.56 -29.55
C PRO A 121 -18.28 7.96 -30.05
N LYS A 122 -18.89 8.79 -29.19
CA LYS A 122 -19.35 10.12 -29.55
C LYS A 122 -19.44 11.05 -28.34
N GLN A 123 -18.97 12.27 -28.50
CA GLN A 123 -19.25 13.37 -27.57
C GLN A 123 -20.68 13.86 -27.79
N LEU A 124 -21.53 13.68 -26.78
CA LEU A 124 -22.94 14.07 -26.86
C LEU A 124 -23.14 15.54 -26.45
N THR A 125 -24.12 16.20 -27.07
CA THR A 125 -24.61 17.51 -26.59
C THR A 125 -25.51 17.33 -25.36
N ASP A 126 -25.74 18.41 -24.60
CA ASP A 126 -26.66 18.38 -23.44
C ASP A 126 -28.08 17.94 -23.83
N SER A 127 -28.58 18.43 -24.95
CA SER A 127 -29.88 18.03 -25.49
C SER A 127 -29.96 16.54 -25.83
N GLN A 128 -28.88 15.97 -26.42
CA GLN A 128 -28.79 14.54 -26.70
C GLN A 128 -28.73 13.70 -25.43
N ARG A 129 -27.98 14.15 -24.41
CA ARG A 129 -27.92 13.50 -23.08
C ARG A 129 -29.29 13.47 -22.44
N ALA A 130 -29.97 14.62 -22.36
CA ALA A 130 -31.29 14.74 -21.77
C ALA A 130 -32.31 13.83 -22.48
N LYS A 131 -32.31 13.85 -23.82
CA LYS A 131 -33.21 13.00 -24.62
C LYS A 131 -32.96 11.51 -24.40
N ARG A 132 -31.69 11.08 -24.33
CA ARG A 132 -31.34 9.68 -24.03
C ARG A 132 -31.84 9.25 -22.66
N VAL A 133 -31.61 10.05 -21.62
CA VAL A 133 -32.08 9.76 -20.26
C VAL A 133 -33.61 9.67 -20.23
N GLN A 134 -34.30 10.59 -20.91
CA GLN A 134 -35.75 10.59 -21.00
C GLN A 134 -36.27 9.29 -21.64
N ILE A 135 -35.74 8.91 -22.80
CA ILE A 135 -36.13 7.67 -23.50
C ILE A 135 -35.86 6.44 -22.63
N CYS A 136 -34.71 6.39 -21.94
CA CYS A 136 -34.40 5.28 -21.03
C CYS A 136 -35.40 5.19 -19.87
N LYS A 137 -35.81 6.31 -19.27
CA LYS A 137 -36.83 6.33 -18.21
C LYS A 137 -38.18 5.86 -18.70
N GLU A 138 -38.61 6.31 -19.89
CA GLU A 138 -39.86 5.86 -20.51
C GLU A 138 -39.85 4.37 -20.82
N ASN A 139 -38.73 3.85 -21.35
CA ASN A 139 -38.58 2.43 -21.60
C ASN A 139 -38.59 1.61 -20.30
N LEU A 140 -37.89 2.08 -19.26
CA LEU A 140 -37.89 1.44 -17.95
C LEU A 140 -39.31 1.34 -17.37
N ALA A 141 -40.08 2.43 -17.42
CA ALA A 141 -41.47 2.43 -16.95
C ALA A 141 -42.37 1.44 -17.71
N LYS A 142 -42.14 1.24 -19.01
CA LYS A 142 -42.86 0.23 -19.81
C LYS A 142 -42.52 -1.20 -19.39
N PHE A 143 -41.27 -1.47 -19.03
CA PHE A 143 -40.87 -2.76 -18.47
C PHE A 143 -41.44 -2.99 -17.07
N GLU A 144 -41.36 -1.98 -16.20
CA GLU A 144 -41.88 -2.07 -14.82
C GLU A 144 -43.39 -2.22 -14.76
N SER A 145 -44.13 -1.55 -15.66
CA SER A 145 -45.59 -1.72 -15.78
C SER A 145 -46.02 -3.04 -16.42
N GLY A 146 -45.07 -3.83 -16.95
CA GLY A 146 -45.36 -5.07 -17.69
C GLY A 146 -45.94 -4.84 -19.08
N ALA A 147 -46.01 -3.58 -19.55
CA ALA A 147 -46.46 -3.25 -20.89
C ALA A 147 -45.53 -3.82 -21.97
N TRP A 148 -44.23 -3.88 -21.68
CA TRP A 148 -43.19 -4.50 -22.51
C TRP A 148 -42.49 -5.63 -21.78
N ARG A 149 -42.14 -6.68 -22.52
CA ARG A 149 -41.21 -7.73 -22.07
C ARG A 149 -40.03 -7.79 -23.04
N LEU A 150 -38.87 -8.20 -22.54
CA LEU A 150 -37.67 -8.31 -23.38
C LEU A 150 -37.85 -9.29 -24.55
N CYS A 151 -38.67 -10.34 -24.36
CA CYS A 151 -39.00 -11.30 -25.40
C CYS A 151 -39.90 -10.76 -26.52
N ASP A 152 -40.46 -9.56 -26.36
CA ASP A 152 -41.32 -8.93 -27.37
C ASP A 152 -40.53 -7.98 -28.29
N VAL A 153 -39.23 -7.78 -28.02
CA VAL A 153 -38.38 -6.83 -28.76
C VAL A 153 -37.51 -7.58 -29.77
N VAL A 154 -37.65 -7.23 -31.05
CA VAL A 154 -36.74 -7.63 -32.12
C VAL A 154 -35.90 -6.42 -32.53
N THR A 155 -34.58 -6.58 -32.58
CA THR A 155 -33.63 -5.52 -32.97
C THR A 155 -32.66 -6.04 -34.03
N GLY A 156 -32.13 -5.14 -34.85
CA GLY A 156 -31.08 -5.42 -35.83
C GLY A 156 -30.15 -4.23 -35.97
N ASP A 157 -28.90 -4.49 -36.33
CA ASP A 157 -27.88 -3.50 -36.67
C ASP A 157 -26.97 -4.07 -37.75
N GLU A 158 -26.30 -3.21 -38.51
CA GLU A 158 -25.38 -3.61 -39.58
C GLU A 158 -23.93 -3.48 -39.09
N SER A 159 -23.06 -4.41 -39.50
CA SER A 159 -21.65 -4.41 -39.12
C SER A 159 -20.76 -4.73 -40.31
N TRP A 160 -19.64 -4.05 -40.41
CA TRP A 160 -18.64 -4.28 -41.45
C TRP A 160 -17.77 -5.49 -41.10
N PHE A 161 -17.64 -6.42 -42.04
CA PHE A 161 -16.72 -7.55 -41.95
C PHE A 161 -15.67 -7.42 -43.04
N TYR A 162 -14.40 -7.36 -42.64
CA TYR A 162 -13.27 -7.24 -43.56
C TYR A 162 -12.74 -8.63 -43.89
N HIS A 163 -12.56 -8.93 -45.18
CA HIS A 163 -11.88 -10.14 -45.63
C HIS A 163 -10.38 -9.88 -45.65
N THR A 164 -9.62 -10.77 -45.00
CA THR A 164 -8.15 -10.84 -45.05
C THR A 164 -7.66 -11.56 -46.29
#